data_AF-A0A9Q1HKE4-F1
#
_entry.id   AF-A0A9Q1HKE4-F1
#
_cell.length_a   1.000
_cell.length_b   1.000
_cell.length_c   1.000
_cell.angle_alpha   90.00
_cell.angle_beta   90.00
_cell.angle_gamma   90.00
#
_symmetry.space_group_name_H-M   'P 1'
#
loop_
_entity.id
_entity.type
_entity.pdbx_description
1 polymer ?
#
loop_
_entity_poly.entity_id
_entity_poly.type
_entity_poly.pdbx_seq_one_letter_code
_entity_poly.pdbx_strand_id
1 'polypeptide(L)'
;MVTSSLSVEQTPAAESPLTSESPYKDHASDLDSQPQISPTSSISMSSDTNDPAETKYCKKPKFIVFDSKLEEFLYLMQCPKCSSGVSEIQKSFQGTMVMIISLCNSGHTDIEWSSQPCIGKAAVRNLLSAAVISFSGNMYTNISYFINLLGVKFFSHTLFYDIQGKHFIPVVNSFYLSQTEDILSSLSESDLQLMGDGRCGSPGYSGKYCSYTM
;
A
#
# COMPACT_ATOMS: atom_id res chain seq x y z
N MET A 1 13.49 46.83 -64.59
CA MET A 1 13.82 46.49 -65.99
C MET A 1 13.85 44.97 -66.09
N VAL A 2 12.94 44.44 -66.93
CA VAL A 2 13.00 43.14 -67.66
C VAL A 2 12.96 41.87 -66.78
N THR A 3 11.80 41.29 -66.45
CA THR A 3 10.97 40.29 -67.20
C THR A 3 11.71 38.98 -67.50
N SER A 4 11.21 37.80 -67.10
CA SER A 4 10.34 36.89 -67.89
C SER A 4 10.23 35.55 -67.11
N SER A 5 9.20 34.69 -67.13
CA SER A 5 7.95 34.54 -67.88
C SER A 5 7.00 33.57 -67.13
N LEU A 6 5.70 33.72 -67.42
CA LEU A 6 4.55 32.84 -67.16
C LEU A 6 4.77 31.38 -67.66
N SER A 7 4.05 30.34 -67.18
CA SER A 7 2.62 30.09 -67.47
C SER A 7 1.92 29.11 -66.52
N VAL A 8 0.62 29.36 -66.37
CA VAL A 8 -0.45 28.53 -65.77
C VAL A 8 -1.34 28.03 -66.91
N GLU A 9 -1.81 26.79 -66.85
CA GLU A 9 -3.05 26.22 -67.47
C GLU A 9 -3.07 24.71 -67.11
N GLN A 10 -4.15 23.96 -66.85
CA GLN A 10 -5.60 24.14 -66.70
C GLN A 10 -6.16 22.78 -66.18
N THR A 11 -7.19 22.78 -65.33
CA THR A 11 -8.04 21.64 -64.86
C THR A 11 -8.98 21.12 -65.97
N PRO A 12 -9.65 19.91 -65.96
CA PRO A 12 -10.74 19.59 -64.99
C PRO A 12 -11.15 18.08 -64.76
N ALA A 13 -12.11 17.89 -63.82
CA ALA A 13 -13.19 16.85 -63.70
C ALA A 13 -12.83 15.35 -63.60
N ALA A 14 -13.57 14.41 -62.99
CA ALA A 14 -14.65 14.31 -62.01
C ALA A 14 -14.98 12.80 -61.93
N GLU A 15 -15.22 12.21 -60.75
CA GLU A 15 -16.18 11.08 -60.56
C GLU A 15 -16.26 10.66 -59.07
N SER A 16 -17.49 10.59 -58.56
CA SER A 16 -17.89 9.97 -57.27
C SER A 16 -18.53 8.60 -57.58
N PRO A 17 -19.25 7.94 -56.65
CA PRO A 17 -18.91 7.29 -55.38
C PRO A 17 -19.29 5.78 -55.39
N LEU A 18 -18.87 4.97 -54.39
CA LEU A 18 -19.65 3.77 -54.00
C LEU A 18 -19.34 3.29 -52.57
N THR A 19 -20.36 3.45 -51.74
CA THR A 19 -20.64 2.84 -50.43
C THR A 19 -21.28 1.45 -50.58
N SER A 20 -21.00 0.52 -49.65
CA SER A 20 -21.97 -0.41 -49.03
C SER A 20 -21.27 -1.27 -47.95
N GLU A 21 -21.51 -1.00 -46.65
CA GLU A 21 -22.45 -1.67 -45.69
C GLU A 21 -21.97 -3.03 -45.14
N SER A 22 -21.55 -3.16 -43.86
CA SER A 22 -22.31 -3.33 -42.58
C SER A 22 -22.49 -4.83 -42.21
N PRO A 23 -22.78 -5.33 -40.97
CA PRO A 23 -23.03 -4.70 -39.65
C PRO A 23 -22.34 -5.41 -38.45
N TYR A 24 -21.88 -4.69 -37.42
CA TYR A 24 -21.99 -5.21 -36.05
C TYR A 24 -22.64 -4.14 -35.19
N LYS A 25 -23.88 -4.43 -34.82
CA LYS A 25 -24.72 -3.64 -33.95
C LYS A 25 -24.21 -3.76 -32.52
N ASP A 26 -23.96 -2.62 -31.90
CA ASP A 26 -23.96 -2.48 -30.45
C ASP A 26 -25.33 -2.90 -29.91
N HIS A 27 -25.37 -4.06 -29.27
CA HIS A 27 -26.39 -4.38 -28.27
C HIS A 27 -25.68 -4.46 -26.93
N ALA A 28 -25.48 -3.29 -26.31
CA ALA A 28 -25.28 -3.18 -24.88
C ALA A 28 -26.66 -3.29 -24.22
N SER A 29 -27.05 -4.51 -23.88
CA SER A 29 -28.13 -4.78 -22.94
C SER A 29 -27.84 -6.11 -22.24
N ASP A 30 -27.95 -6.07 -20.91
CA ASP A 30 -28.02 -7.20 -19.98
C ASP A 30 -26.65 -7.81 -19.59
N LEU A 31 -26.24 -7.91 -18.33
CA LEU A 31 -26.94 -7.84 -17.07
C LEU A 31 -26.04 -7.23 -15.99
N ASP A 32 -26.69 -6.37 -15.19
CA ASP A 32 -26.31 -6.08 -13.83
C ASP A 32 -26.12 -7.39 -13.05
N SER A 33 -24.90 -7.64 -12.60
CA SER A 33 -24.60 -8.62 -11.57
C SER A 33 -23.57 -7.99 -10.65
N GLN A 34 -23.99 -6.93 -9.97
CA GLN A 34 -23.35 -6.57 -8.72
C GLN A 34 -23.35 -7.81 -7.81
N PRO A 35 -22.21 -8.22 -7.24
CA PRO A 35 -22.25 -9.15 -6.13
C PRO A 35 -23.03 -8.46 -5.01
N GLN A 36 -24.23 -8.95 -4.74
CA GLN A 36 -24.99 -8.65 -3.53
C GLN A 36 -24.13 -9.12 -2.35
N ILE A 37 -23.37 -8.21 -1.77
CA ILE A 37 -22.72 -8.43 -0.47
C ILE A 37 -23.83 -8.32 0.55
N SER A 38 -24.48 -9.45 0.85
CA SER A 38 -25.33 -9.60 2.02
C SER A 38 -24.53 -9.20 3.25
N PRO A 39 -25.01 -8.29 4.12
CA PRO A 39 -24.28 -7.90 5.32
C PRO A 39 -24.51 -8.95 6.42
N THR A 40 -23.87 -10.10 6.29
CA THR A 40 -23.76 -11.10 7.35
C THR A 40 -22.43 -11.80 7.14
N SER A 41 -21.40 -11.59 7.94
CA SER A 41 -21.36 -11.48 9.39
C SER A 41 -20.52 -10.27 9.79
N SER A 42 -21.02 -9.48 10.74
CA SER A 42 -20.14 -8.68 11.58
C SER A 42 -19.04 -9.59 12.09
N ILE A 43 -17.82 -9.43 11.56
CA ILE A 43 -16.64 -9.96 12.23
C ILE A 43 -16.54 -9.13 13.50
N SER A 44 -17.24 -9.59 14.53
CA SER A 44 -17.00 -9.20 15.89
C SER A 44 -15.58 -9.66 16.19
N MET A 45 -14.63 -8.75 15.94
CA MET A 45 -13.29 -8.77 16.50
C MET A 45 -13.45 -8.76 18.02
N SER A 46 -13.75 -9.91 18.60
CA SER A 46 -13.67 -10.14 20.03
C SER A 46 -12.20 -10.33 20.37
N SER A 47 -11.45 -9.23 20.32
CA SER A 47 -10.11 -9.15 20.90
C SER A 47 -10.24 -8.93 22.41
N ASP A 48 -10.80 -9.92 23.10
CA ASP A 48 -10.67 -10.07 24.55
C ASP A 48 -9.39 -10.84 24.90
N THR A 49 -8.34 -10.65 24.12
CA THR A 49 -6.97 -10.89 24.58
C THR A 49 -6.52 -9.61 25.29
N ASN A 50 -6.62 -9.60 26.61
CA ASN A 50 -5.94 -8.59 27.44
C ASN A 50 -4.42 -8.83 27.39
N ASP A 51 -3.82 -8.81 26.20
CA ASP A 51 -2.38 -8.83 26.04
C ASP A 51 -1.85 -7.40 26.29
N PRO A 52 -1.03 -7.19 27.33
CA PRO A 52 -0.44 -5.88 27.62
C PRO A 52 0.42 -5.33 26.46
N ALA A 53 0.84 -6.17 25.51
CA ALA A 53 1.58 -5.73 24.32
C ALA A 53 0.65 -5.13 23.23
N GLU A 54 -0.53 -5.70 22.98
CA GLU A 54 -1.49 -5.21 21.97
C GLU A 54 -2.02 -3.81 22.32
N THR A 55 -2.26 -3.56 23.60
CA THR A 55 -2.73 -2.28 24.13
C THR A 55 -1.64 -1.18 24.11
N LYS A 56 -0.35 -1.55 24.09
CA LYS A 56 0.75 -0.60 24.28
C LYS A 56 0.94 0.37 23.12
N TYR A 57 0.87 -0.12 21.88
CA TYR A 57 1.19 0.67 20.67
C TYR A 57 0.03 0.81 19.69
N CYS A 58 -0.83 -0.21 19.56
CA CYS A 58 -1.88 -0.23 18.53
C CYS A 58 -3.00 0.77 18.84
N LYS A 59 -3.49 0.79 20.10
CA LYS A 59 -4.67 1.59 20.50
C LYS A 59 -4.40 3.08 20.75
N LYS A 60 -3.12 3.51 20.81
CA LYS A 60 -2.77 4.92 21.05
C LYS A 60 -2.90 5.76 19.77
N PRO A 61 -3.35 7.03 19.86
CA PRO A 61 -3.46 7.92 18.71
C PRO A 61 -2.07 8.19 18.09
N LYS A 62 -2.06 8.41 16.77
CA LYS A 62 -0.86 8.65 15.97
C LYS A 62 -1.12 9.85 15.07
N PHE A 63 -0.20 10.80 15.07
CA PHE A 63 -0.33 12.04 14.31
C PHE A 63 0.71 12.12 13.21
N ILE A 64 0.35 12.77 12.11
CA ILE A 64 1.27 13.22 11.06
C ILE A 64 1.52 14.70 11.31
N VAL A 65 2.78 15.09 11.40
CA VAL A 65 3.19 16.47 11.71
C VAL A 65 4.07 16.98 10.58
N PHE A 66 3.82 18.21 10.13
CA PHE A 66 4.67 18.87 9.15
C PHE A 66 6.07 19.11 9.71
N ASP A 67 7.08 18.93 8.86
CA ASP A 67 8.48 19.07 9.24
C ASP A 67 8.79 20.46 9.85
N SER A 68 8.23 21.52 9.28
CA SER A 68 8.36 22.89 9.79
C SER A 68 7.78 23.09 11.19
N LYS A 69 6.64 22.45 11.49
CA LYS A 69 6.01 22.51 12.81
C LYS A 69 6.74 21.67 13.84
N LEU A 70 7.34 20.56 13.41
CA LEU A 70 8.24 19.79 14.25
C LEU A 70 9.50 20.60 14.60
N GLU A 71 10.11 21.31 13.64
CA GLU A 71 11.26 22.19 13.91
C GLU A 71 10.91 23.33 14.87
N GLU A 72 9.81 24.02 14.62
CA GLU A 72 9.33 25.10 15.49
C GLU A 72 9.23 24.63 16.94
N PHE A 73 8.63 23.45 17.18
CA PHE A 73 8.54 22.86 18.51
C PHE A 73 9.92 22.53 19.12
N LEU A 74 10.85 22.01 18.32
CA LEU A 74 12.18 21.61 18.81
C LEU A 74 13.05 22.82 19.20
N TYR A 75 12.94 23.94 18.50
CA TYR A 75 13.65 25.17 18.87
C TYR A 75 13.14 25.80 20.18
N LEU A 76 11.94 25.43 20.65
CA LEU A 76 11.44 25.83 21.97
C LEU A 76 12.08 25.03 23.13
N MET A 77 12.78 23.94 22.82
CA MET A 77 13.42 23.09 23.83
C MET A 77 14.69 23.75 24.37
N GLN A 78 15.01 23.44 25.62
CA GLN A 78 16.22 23.91 26.29
C GLN A 78 17.18 22.75 26.51
N CYS A 79 18.47 23.05 26.43
CA CYS A 79 19.53 22.13 26.80
C CYS A 79 19.36 21.67 28.25
N PRO A 80 19.30 20.36 28.53
CA PRO A 80 19.16 19.88 29.91
C PRO A 80 20.42 20.12 30.76
N LYS A 81 21.58 20.42 30.14
CA LYS A 81 22.86 20.63 30.81
C LYS A 81 23.12 22.10 31.17
N CYS A 82 22.84 23.03 30.27
CA CYS A 82 23.15 24.46 30.46
C CYS A 82 21.94 25.39 30.33
N SER A 83 20.73 24.84 30.09
CA SER A 83 19.48 25.60 29.90
C SER A 83 19.47 26.59 28.73
N SER A 84 20.52 26.61 27.89
CA SER A 84 20.52 27.42 26.67
C SER A 84 19.59 26.82 25.60
N GLY A 85 19.08 27.66 24.70
CA GLY A 85 18.22 27.21 23.60
C GLY A 85 18.96 26.33 22.59
N VAL A 86 18.20 25.51 21.86
CA VAL A 86 18.67 24.78 20.69
C VAL A 86 19.09 25.77 19.59
N SER A 87 20.27 25.56 19.01
CA SER A 87 20.83 26.35 17.91
C SER A 87 20.81 25.62 16.57
N GLU A 88 20.98 24.30 16.58
CA GLU A 88 21.00 23.46 15.38
C GLU A 88 20.24 22.15 15.61
N ILE A 89 19.57 21.68 14.56
CA ILE A 89 18.83 20.42 14.53
C ILE A 89 19.33 19.59 13.36
N GLN A 90 19.86 18.40 13.66
CA GLN A 90 20.21 17.41 12.66
C GLN A 90 19.14 16.32 12.64
N LYS A 91 18.62 16.04 11.44
CA LYS A 91 17.55 15.07 11.23
C LYS A 91 18.03 13.91 10.36
N SER A 92 17.61 12.71 10.72
CA SER A 92 17.73 11.52 9.88
C SER A 92 16.41 10.74 9.90
N PHE A 93 16.25 9.82 8.95
CA PHE A 93 14.99 9.11 8.75
C PHE A 93 15.20 7.61 8.59
N GLN A 94 14.29 6.83 9.17
CA GLN A 94 14.21 5.38 8.98
C GLN A 94 12.76 4.99 8.65
N GLY A 95 12.43 5.00 7.36
CA GLY A 95 11.07 4.82 6.88
C GLY A 95 10.14 5.89 7.41
N THR A 96 9.17 5.52 8.25
CA THR A 96 8.24 6.49 8.86
C THR A 96 8.82 7.22 10.09
N MET A 97 10.01 6.87 10.56
CA MET A 97 10.60 7.45 11.76
C MET A 97 11.54 8.60 11.42
N VAL A 98 11.31 9.76 12.04
CA VAL A 98 12.30 10.84 12.17
C VAL A 98 13.10 10.63 13.45
N MET A 99 14.43 10.73 13.34
CA MET A 99 15.40 10.77 14.43
C MET A 99 16.09 12.12 14.42
N ILE A 100 16.33 12.67 15.60
CA ILE A 100 16.78 14.04 15.79
C ILE A 100 17.93 14.08 16.78
N ILE A 101 18.97 14.81 16.41
CA ILE A 101 20.07 15.19 17.27
C ILE A 101 20.11 16.72 17.31
N SER A 102 19.96 17.32 18.50
CA SER A 102 20.01 18.78 18.66
C SER A 102 21.33 19.24 19.29
N LEU A 103 21.79 20.41 18.88
CA LEU A 103 22.88 21.14 19.51
C LEU A 103 22.36 22.44 20.13
N CYS A 104 22.86 22.82 21.31
CA CYS A 104 22.57 24.14 21.87
C CYS A 104 23.61 25.20 21.54
N ASN A 105 23.28 26.44 21.90
CA ASN A 105 24.16 27.60 21.77
C ASN A 105 25.50 27.47 22.51
N SER A 106 25.59 26.60 23.52
CA SER A 106 26.85 26.29 24.22
C SER A 106 27.66 25.15 23.59
N GLY A 107 27.20 24.59 22.46
CA GLY A 107 27.91 23.54 21.71
C GLY A 107 27.73 22.12 22.25
N HIS A 108 26.80 21.89 23.18
CA HIS A 108 26.51 20.54 23.65
C HIS A 108 25.59 19.80 22.68
N THR A 109 25.84 18.51 22.47
CA THR A 109 24.83 17.59 21.94
C THR A 109 23.88 17.22 23.08
N ASP A 110 22.62 17.60 22.92
CA ASP A 110 21.71 17.75 24.06
C ASP A 110 20.53 16.82 24.07
N ILE A 111 19.99 16.50 22.90
CA ILE A 111 18.77 15.70 22.80
C ILE A 111 18.94 14.75 21.62
N GLU A 112 18.88 13.45 21.91
CA GLU A 112 18.56 12.42 20.93
C GLU A 112 17.08 12.09 21.08
N TRP A 113 16.31 12.30 20.02
CA TRP A 113 14.87 12.09 20.04
C TRP A 113 14.39 11.36 18.80
N SER A 114 13.40 10.50 18.98
CA SER A 114 12.74 9.76 17.91
C SER A 114 11.24 10.00 17.92
N SER A 115 10.66 10.22 16.74
CA SER A 115 9.22 10.47 16.54
C SER A 115 8.28 9.30 16.88
N GLN A 116 8.84 8.15 17.21
CA GLN A 116 8.11 6.94 17.55
C GLN A 116 9.01 5.97 18.33
N PRO A 117 8.42 5.04 19.10
CA PRO A 117 9.18 3.99 19.76
C PRO A 117 9.76 2.99 18.75
N CYS A 118 10.80 2.29 19.19
CA CYS A 118 11.38 1.15 18.48
C CYS A 118 11.20 -0.14 19.31
N ILE A 119 11.02 -1.26 18.60
CA ILE A 119 11.18 -2.61 19.17
C ILE A 119 12.52 -3.13 18.63
N GLY A 120 13.53 -3.17 19.50
CA GLY A 120 14.92 -3.32 19.05
C GLY A 120 15.32 -2.17 18.12
N LYS A 121 15.74 -2.50 16.89
CA LYS A 121 16.12 -1.52 15.85
C LYS A 121 14.97 -1.16 14.89
N ALA A 122 13.78 -1.73 15.09
CA ALA A 122 12.64 -1.55 14.20
C ALA A 122 11.71 -0.45 14.71
N ALA A 123 11.50 0.58 13.90
CA ALA A 123 10.48 1.59 14.15
C ALA A 123 9.08 0.96 14.15
N VAL A 124 8.33 1.14 15.24
CA VAL A 124 7.06 0.43 15.48
C VAL A 124 6.02 0.71 14.38
N ARG A 125 5.93 1.94 13.88
CA ARG A 125 4.98 2.30 12.83
C ARG A 125 5.32 1.67 11.48
N ASN A 126 6.58 1.33 11.19
CA ASN A 126 6.91 0.56 9.99
C ASN A 126 6.30 -0.86 10.07
N LEU A 127 6.41 -1.50 11.24
CA LEU A 127 5.80 -2.81 11.49
C LEU A 127 4.27 -2.74 11.41
N LEU A 128 3.65 -1.77 12.09
CA LEU A 128 2.19 -1.61 12.07
C LEU A 128 1.66 -1.29 10.66
N SER A 129 2.30 -0.39 9.92
CA SER A 129 1.88 -0.08 8.56
C SER A 129 2.03 -1.27 7.62
N ALA A 130 3.11 -2.05 7.75
CA ALA A 130 3.26 -3.29 6.98
C ALA A 130 2.14 -4.29 7.30
N ALA A 131 1.81 -4.48 8.59
CA ALA A 131 0.72 -5.36 9.02
C ALA A 131 -0.63 -4.91 8.44
N VAL A 132 -0.95 -3.62 8.56
CA VAL A 132 -2.21 -3.07 8.03
C VAL A 132 -2.29 -3.28 6.51
N ILE A 133 -1.22 -3.01 5.76
CA ILE A 133 -1.21 -3.24 4.31
C ILE A 133 -1.46 -4.72 3.99
N SER A 134 -0.73 -5.64 4.64
CA SER A 134 -0.85 -7.08 4.41
C SER A 134 -2.24 -7.63 4.75
N PHE A 135 -2.80 -7.25 5.91
CA PHE A 135 -4.06 -7.82 6.39
C PHE A 135 -5.31 -7.13 5.85
N SER A 136 -5.20 -5.94 5.27
CA SER A 136 -6.31 -5.26 4.59
C SER A 136 -6.43 -5.61 3.10
N GLY A 137 -5.55 -6.45 2.56
CA GLY A 137 -5.52 -6.79 1.14
C GLY A 137 -5.09 -5.63 0.23
N ASN A 138 -4.50 -4.56 0.80
CA ASN A 138 -4.02 -3.43 0.02
C ASN A 138 -2.66 -3.71 -0.62
N MET A 139 -2.45 -3.16 -1.82
CA MET A 139 -1.16 -3.24 -2.48
C MET A 139 -0.21 -2.17 -1.92
N TYR A 140 0.99 -2.58 -1.49
CA TYR A 140 2.01 -1.67 -0.96
C TYR A 140 2.30 -0.50 -1.90
N THR A 141 2.39 -0.76 -3.21
CA THR A 141 2.70 0.28 -4.22
C THR A 141 1.65 1.37 -4.26
N ASN A 142 0.36 1.03 -4.17
CA ASN A 142 -0.74 2.00 -4.13
C ASN A 142 -0.66 2.89 -2.88
N ILE A 143 -0.45 2.27 -1.70
CA ILE A 143 -0.36 3.00 -0.43
C ILE A 143 0.90 3.88 -0.39
N SER A 144 2.05 3.34 -0.79
CA SER A 144 3.32 4.07 -0.88
C SER A 144 3.19 5.24 -1.84
N TYR A 145 2.59 5.04 -3.01
CA TYR A 145 2.34 6.12 -3.98
C TYR A 145 1.46 7.22 -3.40
N PHE A 146 0.34 6.87 -2.78
CA PHE A 146 -0.54 7.82 -2.11
C PHE A 146 0.18 8.64 -1.02
N ILE A 147 0.93 7.97 -0.15
CA ILE A 147 1.68 8.63 0.94
C ILE A 147 2.78 9.55 0.39
N ASN A 148 3.44 9.14 -0.69
CA ASN A 148 4.45 9.95 -1.37
C ASN A 148 3.83 11.19 -2.04
N LEU A 149 2.63 11.09 -2.63
CA LEU A 149 1.90 12.24 -3.16
C LEU A 149 1.51 13.24 -2.05
N LEU A 150 1.24 12.76 -0.85
CA LEU A 150 1.04 13.62 0.33
C LEU A 150 2.34 14.24 0.86
N GLY A 151 3.51 13.89 0.31
CA GLY A 151 4.82 14.38 0.75
C GLY A 151 5.27 13.80 2.10
N VAL A 152 4.67 12.70 2.56
CA VAL A 152 4.98 12.08 3.85
C VAL A 152 6.05 11.01 3.66
N LYS A 153 7.04 10.97 4.57
CA LYS A 153 8.10 9.95 4.54
C LYS A 153 7.53 8.56 4.88
N PHE A 154 7.84 7.58 4.05
CA PHE A 154 7.40 6.19 4.20
C PHE A 154 8.57 5.21 4.16
N PHE A 155 8.34 3.97 4.60
CA PHE A 155 9.35 2.92 4.48
C PHE A 155 9.47 2.43 3.04
N SER A 156 10.53 1.66 2.75
CA SER A 156 10.81 1.17 1.41
C SER A 156 10.07 -0.14 1.11
N HIS A 157 9.94 -0.43 -0.19
CA HIS A 157 9.40 -1.70 -0.67
C HIS A 157 10.20 -2.88 -0.11
N THR A 158 11.53 -2.79 -0.10
CA THR A 158 12.40 -3.82 0.48
C THR A 158 12.08 -4.06 1.95
N LEU A 159 11.93 -2.98 2.75
CA LEU A 159 11.61 -3.13 4.17
C LEU A 159 10.21 -3.74 4.39
N PHE A 160 9.24 -3.45 3.51
CA PHE A 160 7.92 -4.07 3.55
C PHE A 160 7.99 -5.59 3.41
N TYR A 161 8.62 -6.09 2.35
CA TYR A 161 8.72 -7.53 2.10
C TYR A 161 9.60 -8.24 3.13
N ASP A 162 10.65 -7.57 3.62
CA ASP A 162 11.46 -8.08 4.72
C ASP A 162 10.62 -8.30 5.99
N ILE A 163 9.81 -7.32 6.37
CA ILE A 163 8.93 -7.42 7.54
C ILE A 163 7.88 -8.52 7.31
N GLN A 164 7.26 -8.54 6.13
CA GLN A 164 6.24 -9.52 5.77
C GLN A 164 6.80 -10.95 5.86
N GLY A 165 7.96 -11.21 5.26
CA GLY A 165 8.60 -12.53 5.27
C GLY A 165 9.07 -12.97 6.65
N LYS A 166 9.60 -12.05 7.46
CA LYS A 166 10.14 -12.39 8.80
C LYS A 166 9.07 -12.56 9.87
N HIS A 167 7.96 -11.82 9.78
CA HIS A 167 6.99 -11.73 10.87
C HIS A 167 5.58 -12.19 10.50
N PHE A 168 5.10 -11.89 9.29
CA PHE A 168 3.69 -12.12 8.96
C PHE A 168 3.46 -13.46 8.27
N ILE A 169 4.26 -13.79 7.25
CA ILE A 169 4.13 -15.05 6.52
C ILE A 169 4.24 -16.26 7.45
N PRO A 170 5.19 -16.33 8.41
CA PRO A 170 5.28 -17.48 9.30
C PRO A 170 4.02 -17.67 10.15
N VAL A 171 3.45 -16.58 10.67
CA VAL A 171 2.24 -16.61 11.50
C VAL A 171 1.02 -16.99 10.67
N VAL A 172 0.85 -16.39 9.50
CA VAL A 172 -0.26 -16.73 8.59
C VAL A 172 -0.15 -18.19 8.17
N ASN A 173 1.04 -18.67 7.84
CA ASN A 173 1.26 -20.05 7.43
C ASN A 173 0.99 -21.03 8.58
N SER A 174 1.39 -20.72 9.82
CA SER A 174 1.08 -21.60 10.96
C SER A 174 -0.42 -21.68 11.22
N PHE A 175 -1.15 -20.56 11.15
CA PHE A 175 -2.61 -20.55 11.29
C PHE A 175 -3.29 -21.31 10.15
N TYR A 176 -2.84 -21.11 8.92
CA TYR A 176 -3.35 -21.82 7.76
C TYR A 176 -3.16 -23.33 7.91
N LEU A 177 -1.95 -23.79 8.24
CA LEU A 177 -1.68 -25.22 8.41
C LEU A 177 -2.49 -25.84 9.55
N SER A 178 -2.59 -25.16 10.70
CA SER A 178 -3.40 -25.62 11.82
C SER A 178 -4.87 -25.76 11.43
N GLN A 179 -5.43 -24.74 10.76
CA GLN A 179 -6.84 -24.75 10.37
C GLN A 179 -7.10 -25.81 9.29
N THR A 180 -6.18 -26.01 8.35
CA THR A 180 -6.26 -27.07 7.35
C THR A 180 -6.22 -28.44 8.01
N GLU A 181 -5.33 -28.67 8.98
CA GLU A 181 -5.26 -29.93 9.73
C GLU A 181 -6.56 -30.21 10.51
N ASP A 182 -7.10 -29.19 11.21
CA ASP A 182 -8.37 -29.29 11.94
C ASP A 182 -9.52 -29.66 11.00
N ILE A 183 -9.62 -28.98 9.84
CA ILE A 183 -10.63 -29.25 8.83
C ILE A 183 -10.47 -30.67 8.28
N LEU A 184 -9.26 -31.07 7.88
CA LEU A 184 -8.99 -32.41 7.33
C LEU A 184 -9.28 -33.52 8.35
N SER A 185 -8.94 -33.33 9.62
CA SER A 185 -9.23 -34.30 10.67
C SER A 185 -10.74 -34.48 10.85
N SER A 186 -11.51 -33.39 10.84
CA SER A 186 -12.98 -33.42 10.95
C SER A 186 -13.66 -34.11 9.76
N LEU A 187 -13.02 -34.07 8.60
CA LEU A 187 -13.54 -34.60 7.35
C LEU A 187 -13.13 -36.06 7.10
N SER A 188 -12.14 -36.58 7.84
CA SER A 188 -11.50 -37.89 7.59
C SER A 188 -12.44 -39.11 7.65
N GLU A 189 -13.62 -38.98 8.28
CA GLU A 189 -14.62 -40.05 8.38
C GLU A 189 -15.82 -39.88 7.42
N SER A 190 -15.78 -38.88 6.53
CA SER A 190 -16.91 -38.51 5.65
C SER A 190 -16.60 -38.78 4.18
N ASP A 191 -17.62 -39.14 3.39
CA ASP A 191 -17.52 -39.14 1.94
C ASP A 191 -17.38 -37.70 1.44
N LEU A 192 -16.25 -37.39 0.80
CA LEU A 192 -15.92 -36.04 0.34
C LEU A 192 -16.19 -35.88 -1.16
N GLN A 193 -16.94 -34.84 -1.51
CA GLN A 193 -17.02 -34.36 -2.89
C GLN A 193 -16.00 -33.25 -3.11
N LEU A 194 -14.98 -33.55 -3.91
CA LEU A 194 -13.99 -32.57 -4.32
C LEU A 194 -14.60 -31.63 -5.36
N MET A 195 -14.74 -30.35 -5.01
CA MET A 195 -15.14 -29.29 -5.93
C MET A 195 -13.94 -28.37 -6.19
N GLY A 196 -13.67 -28.07 -7.46
CA GLY A 196 -12.58 -27.18 -7.86
C GLY A 196 -13.12 -25.98 -8.64
N ASP A 197 -12.54 -24.81 -8.40
CA ASP A 197 -12.77 -23.61 -9.22
C ASP A 197 -11.65 -23.47 -10.26
N GLY A 198 -12.05 -23.25 -11.51
CA GLY A 198 -11.13 -23.04 -12.63
C GLY A 198 -11.01 -21.56 -12.95
N ARG A 199 -9.86 -20.94 -12.69
CA ARG A 199 -9.65 -19.53 -13.02
C ARG A 199 -9.48 -19.32 -14.53
N CYS A 200 -10.57 -18.95 -15.21
CA CYS A 200 -10.56 -18.52 -16.61
C CYS A 200 -10.48 -16.98 -16.70
N GLY A 201 -9.29 -16.43 -16.41
CA GLY A 201 -9.14 -15.02 -16.04
C GLY A 201 -8.64 -14.02 -17.10
N SER A 202 -8.43 -14.40 -18.37
CA SER A 202 -8.00 -13.43 -19.39
C SER A 202 -8.43 -13.78 -20.82
N PRO A 203 -8.92 -12.82 -21.63
CA PRO A 203 -9.17 -13.04 -23.04
C PRO A 203 -7.85 -13.30 -23.78
N GLY A 204 -7.72 -14.46 -24.44
CA GLY A 204 -6.60 -14.77 -25.33
C GLY A 204 -5.54 -15.75 -24.80
N TYR A 205 -5.59 -16.15 -23.52
CA TYR A 205 -4.75 -17.23 -22.97
C TYR A 205 -5.62 -18.20 -22.17
N SER A 206 -6.12 -19.26 -22.82
CA SER A 206 -6.82 -20.35 -22.14
C SER A 206 -5.80 -21.28 -21.46
N GLY A 207 -5.19 -20.83 -20.37
CA GLY A 207 -4.48 -21.72 -19.46
C GLY A 207 -5.50 -22.51 -18.65
N LYS A 208 -5.91 -23.70 -19.13
CA LYS A 208 -6.75 -24.66 -18.39
C LYS A 208 -5.96 -25.33 -17.25
N TYR A 209 -5.42 -24.53 -16.34
CA TYR A 209 -4.77 -25.05 -15.15
C TYR A 209 -5.77 -25.00 -14.01
N CYS A 210 -6.49 -26.12 -13.83
CA CYS A 210 -7.24 -26.35 -12.61
C CYS A 210 -6.23 -26.81 -11.55
N SER A 211 -5.82 -25.89 -10.68
CA SER A 211 -4.97 -26.24 -9.55
C SER A 211 -5.86 -26.70 -8.42
N TYR A 212 -5.71 -27.97 -8.03
CA TYR A 212 -6.32 -28.51 -6.81
C TYR A 212 -5.29 -28.41 -5.70
N THR A 213 -5.69 -27.88 -4.55
CA THR A 213 -4.90 -27.92 -3.32
C THR A 213 -5.76 -28.61 -2.27
N MET A 214 -5.28 -29.76 -1.77
CA MET A 214 -5.72 -30.38 -0.52
C MET A 214 -4.71 -30.06 0.56
#